data_AF-A0A957H778-F1
#
_entry.id   AF-A0A957H778-F1
#
_cell.length_a   1.000
_cell.length_b   1.000
_cell.length_c   1.000
_cell.angle_alpha   90.00
_cell.angle_beta   90.00
_cell.angle_gamma   90.00
#
_symmetry.space_group_name_H-M   'P 1'
#
loop_
_entity.id
_entity.type
_entity.pdbx_description
1 polymer ?
#
loop_
_entity_poly.entity_id
_entity_poly.type
_entity_poly.pdbx_seq_one_letter_code
_entity_poly.pdbx_strand_id
1 'polypeptide(L)'
;MIQAISTLTCLINRIIPEDEFPNAENNGVLVYLARFLGPGKESLRQMIELGCQLTEQESSVMFGQTVAELTDQQLDGLITEIQLGQVRTSWTI
;
A
#
# COMPACT_ATOMS: atom_id res chain seq x y z
N MET A 1 -0.49 11.58 -6.69
CA MET A 1 -1.21 10.56 -7.47
C MET A 1 -0.32 9.38 -7.86
N ILE A 2 0.81 9.58 -8.54
CA ILE A 2 1.67 8.47 -9.01
C ILE A 2 2.22 7.61 -7.85
N GLN A 3 2.68 8.25 -6.76
CA GLN A 3 3.28 7.54 -5.63
C GLN A 3 2.27 6.71 -4.79
N ALA A 4 1.03 7.19 -4.63
CA ALA A 4 0.00 6.42 -3.95
C ALA A 4 -0.37 5.14 -4.71
N ILE A 5 -0.35 5.19 -6.04
CA ILE A 5 -0.62 4.02 -6.89
C ILE A 5 0.50 2.99 -6.75
N SER A 6 1.78 3.40 -6.75
CA SER A 6 2.90 2.45 -6.59
C SER A 6 2.88 1.78 -5.22
N THR A 7 2.69 2.55 -4.14
CA THR A 7 2.57 1.99 -2.78
C THR A 7 1.40 1.02 -2.69
N LEU A 8 0.23 1.41 -3.21
CA LEU A 8 -0.96 0.54 -3.22
C LEU A 8 -0.72 -0.75 -4.02
N THR A 9 -0.09 -0.67 -5.20
CA THR A 9 0.25 -1.85 -6.00
C THR A 9 1.16 -2.81 -5.25
N CYS A 10 2.22 -2.31 -4.60
CA CYS A 10 3.11 -3.15 -3.79
C CYS A 10 2.36 -3.86 -2.66
N LEU A 11 1.50 -3.13 -1.94
CA LEU A 11 0.69 -3.70 -0.86
C LEU A 11 -0.28 -4.79 -1.36
N ILE A 12 -0.96 -4.55 -2.49
CA ILE A 12 -1.92 -5.52 -3.02
C ILE A 12 -1.21 -6.75 -3.62
N ASN A 13 -0.10 -6.57 -4.33
CA ASN A 13 0.70 -7.69 -4.84
C ASN A 13 1.28 -8.53 -3.70
N ARG A 14 1.50 -7.94 -2.51
CA ARG A 14 1.90 -8.73 -1.34
C ARG A 14 0.76 -9.54 -0.74
N ILE A 15 -0.47 -9.03 -0.79
CA ILE A 15 -1.69 -9.75 -0.36
C ILE A 15 -2.06 -10.86 -1.34
N ILE A 16 -1.82 -10.66 -2.64
CA ILE A 16 -2.07 -11.63 -3.72
C ILE A 16 -0.74 -11.89 -4.44
N PRO A 17 0.11 -12.77 -3.89
CA PRO A 17 1.46 -12.98 -4.44
C PRO A 17 1.43 -13.81 -5.73
N GLU A 18 2.45 -13.62 -6.58
CA GLU A 18 2.60 -14.25 -7.91
C GLU A 18 2.74 -15.78 -7.87
N ASP A 19 3.25 -16.31 -6.76
CA ASP A 19 3.55 -17.72 -6.57
C ASP A 19 2.30 -18.56 -6.27
N GLU A 20 1.27 -17.95 -5.68
CA GLU A 20 -0.01 -18.60 -5.37
C GLU A 20 -1.14 -18.23 -6.36
N PHE A 21 -1.09 -17.04 -6.93
CA PHE A 21 -2.07 -16.51 -7.90
C PHE A 21 -1.33 -15.69 -8.97
N PRO A 22 -1.93 -15.36 -10.12
CA PRO A 22 -1.26 -14.52 -11.14
C PRO A 22 -0.85 -13.08 -10.72
N ASN A 23 -0.75 -12.74 -9.44
CA ASN A 23 -0.73 -11.39 -8.83
C ASN A 23 -1.94 -10.51 -9.11
N ALA A 24 -2.06 -9.43 -8.34
CA ALA A 24 -3.18 -8.51 -8.43
C ALA A 24 -3.22 -7.69 -9.73
N GLU A 25 -2.05 -7.46 -10.33
CA GLU A 25 -1.91 -6.75 -11.60
C GLU A 25 -2.50 -7.56 -12.77
N ASN A 26 -2.16 -8.86 -12.88
CA ASN A 26 -2.66 -9.71 -13.96
C ASN A 26 -4.07 -10.27 -13.69
N ASN A 27 -4.57 -10.25 -12.45
CA ASN A 27 -5.95 -10.62 -12.12
C ASN A 27 -6.95 -9.45 -12.26
N GLY A 28 -6.52 -8.28 -12.74
CA GLY A 28 -7.40 -7.12 -12.94
C GLY A 28 -7.92 -6.51 -11.64
N VAL A 29 -7.33 -6.83 -10.48
CA VAL A 29 -7.72 -6.29 -9.17
C VAL A 29 -7.48 -4.79 -9.12
N LEU A 30 -6.35 -4.32 -9.66
CA LEU A 30 -6.07 -2.89 -9.78
C LEU A 30 -7.08 -2.17 -10.68
N VAL A 31 -7.49 -2.81 -11.78
CA VAL A 31 -8.53 -2.28 -12.69
C VAL A 31 -9.89 -2.23 -12.01
N TYR A 32 -10.25 -3.27 -11.24
CA TYR A 32 -11.45 -3.28 -10.43
C TYR A 32 -11.43 -2.16 -9.39
N LEU A 33 -10.34 -1.98 -8.65
CA LEU A 33 -10.22 -0.93 -7.64
C LEU A 33 -10.33 0.47 -8.26
N ALA A 34 -9.70 0.70 -9.41
CA ALA A 34 -9.84 1.96 -10.14
C ALA A 34 -11.30 2.27 -10.52
N ARG A 35 -12.08 1.25 -10.92
CA ARG A 35 -13.52 1.40 -11.21
C ARG A 35 -14.35 1.57 -9.94
N PHE A 36 -14.05 0.80 -8.91
CA PHE A 36 -14.77 0.81 -7.63
C PHE A 36 -14.60 2.14 -6.90
N LEU A 37 -13.41 2.72 -6.96
CA LEU A 37 -13.08 4.04 -6.42
C LEU A 37 -13.52 5.19 -7.34
N GLY A 38 -14.44 4.94 -8.27
CA GLY A 38 -15.04 5.93 -9.15
C GLY A 38 -15.87 7.01 -8.42
N PRO A 39 -16.67 7.80 -9.17
CA PRO A 39 -17.45 8.91 -8.62
C PRO A 39 -18.37 8.47 -7.46
N GLY A 40 -18.44 9.28 -6.39
CA GLY A 40 -19.26 9.00 -5.20
C GLY A 40 -18.55 8.19 -4.11
N LYS A 41 -17.24 7.94 -4.27
CA LYS A 41 -16.37 7.25 -3.29
C LYS A 41 -15.19 8.13 -2.86
N GLU A 42 -15.35 9.44 -2.92
CA GLU A 42 -14.28 10.42 -2.66
C GLU A 42 -13.66 10.25 -1.27
N SER A 43 -14.48 10.00 -0.24
CA SER A 43 -14.00 9.74 1.13
C SER A 43 -13.14 8.47 1.20
N LEU A 44 -13.55 7.41 0.52
CA LEU A 44 -12.79 6.16 0.46
C LEU A 44 -11.47 6.35 -0.29
N ARG A 45 -11.49 7.10 -1.40
CA ARG A 45 -10.27 7.44 -2.14
C ARG A 45 -9.29 8.23 -1.27
N GLN A 46 -9.78 9.23 -0.54
CA GLN A 46 -8.96 10.02 0.38
C GLN A 46 -8.36 9.16 1.49
N MET A 47 -9.13 8.24 2.07
CA MET A 47 -8.61 7.30 3.08
C MET A 47 -7.51 6.40 2.52
N ILE A 48 -7.66 5.89 1.29
CA ILE A 48 -6.64 5.06 0.65
C ILE A 48 -5.38 5.88 0.34
N GLU A 49 -5.53 7.08 -0.19
CA GLU A 49 -4.40 7.98 -0.47
C GLU A 49 -3.63 8.34 0.81
N LEU A 50 -4.35 8.65 1.89
CA LEU A 50 -3.76 8.91 3.20
C LEU A 50 -3.03 7.68 3.73
N GLY A 51 -3.65 6.49 3.67
CA GLY A 51 -3.03 5.24 4.10
C GLY A 51 -1.74 4.93 3.31
N CYS A 52 -1.73 5.18 2.00
CA CYS A 52 -0.52 5.01 1.18
C CYS A 52 0.57 6.02 1.57
N GLN A 53 0.21 7.29 1.81
CA GLN A 53 1.17 8.30 2.25
C GLN A 53 1.78 7.97 3.61
N LEU A 54 0.97 7.54 4.58
CA LEU A 54 1.44 7.17 5.91
C LEU A 54 2.34 5.92 5.84
N THR A 55 1.99 4.92 5.04
CA THR A 55 2.83 3.74 4.81
C THR A 55 4.17 4.11 4.16
N GLU A 56 4.15 5.03 3.21
CA GLU A 56 5.36 5.53 2.55
C GLU A 56 6.29 6.26 3.53
N GLN A 57 5.72 7.08 4.42
CA GLN A 57 6.45 7.77 5.48
C GLN A 57 7.08 6.77 6.46
N GLU A 58 6.34 5.74 6.87
CA GLU A 58 6.88 4.67 7.73
C GLU A 58 8.03 3.92 7.05
N SER A 59 7.88 3.54 5.78
CA SER A 59 8.95 2.89 5.00
C SER A 59 10.21 3.74 4.98
N SER A 60 10.05 5.04 4.72
CA SER A 60 11.15 5.99 4.68
C SER A 60 11.86 6.10 6.04
N VAL A 61 11.12 6.13 7.15
CA VAL A 61 11.71 6.22 8.50
C VAL A 61 12.34 4.89 8.95
N MET A 62 11.74 3.75 8.62
CA MET A 62 12.19 2.43 9.07
C MET A 62 13.38 1.91 8.27
N PHE A 63 13.40 2.14 6.96
CA PHE A 63 14.39 1.56 6.05
C PHE A 63 15.17 2.57 5.21
N GLY A 64 14.79 3.86 5.22
CA GLY A 64 15.39 4.87 4.35
C GLY A 64 15.01 4.72 2.87
N GLN A 65 13.96 3.96 2.58
CA GLN A 65 13.55 3.55 1.23
C GLN A 65 12.06 3.83 1.00
N THR A 66 11.66 4.00 -0.27
CA THR A 66 10.24 4.00 -0.65
C THR A 66 9.66 2.59 -0.55
N VAL A 67 8.33 2.46 -0.45
CA VAL A 67 7.69 1.13 -0.36
C VAL A 67 8.00 0.26 -1.59
N ALA A 68 8.10 0.87 -2.76
CA ALA A 68 8.40 0.18 -4.01
C ALA A 68 9.84 -0.36 -4.10
N GLU A 69 10.74 0.11 -3.24
CA GLU A 69 12.15 -0.32 -3.17
C GLU A 69 12.38 -1.38 -2.10
N LEU A 70 11.37 -1.70 -1.28
CA LEU A 70 11.48 -2.72 -0.25
C LEU A 70 11.53 -4.13 -0.84
N THR A 71 12.33 -4.99 -0.24
CA THR A 71 12.21 -6.45 -0.42
C THR A 71 10.93 -6.96 0.24
N ASP A 72 10.43 -8.13 -0.19
CA ASP A 72 9.23 -8.75 0.38
C ASP A 72 9.33 -8.91 1.91
N GLN A 73 10.51 -9.28 2.43
CA GLN A 73 10.73 -9.42 3.86
C GLN A 73 10.65 -8.07 4.60
N GLN A 74 11.20 -6.99 4.02
CA GLN A 74 11.09 -5.66 4.60
C GLN A 74 9.64 -5.15 4.56
N LEU A 75 8.93 -5.41 3.45
CA LEU A 75 7.53 -5.05 3.29
C LEU A 75 6.65 -5.80 4.31
N ASP A 76 6.89 -7.08 4.55
CA ASP A 76 6.22 -7.86 5.59
C ASP A 76 6.47 -7.30 7.00
N GLY A 77 7.72 -6.94 7.29
CA GLY A 77 8.08 -6.28 8.54
C GLY A 77 7.33 -4.95 8.73
N LEU A 78 7.32 -4.11 7.69
CA LEU A 78 6.59 -2.84 7.69
C LEU A 78 5.10 -3.04 7.97
N ILE A 79 4.44 -3.94 7.22
CA ILE A 79 3.01 -4.21 7.35
C ILE A 79 2.71 -4.74 8.77
N THR A 80 3.53 -5.64 9.29
CA THR A 80 3.35 -6.20 10.63
C THR A 80 3.43 -5.13 11.71
N GLU A 81 4.43 -4.24 11.66
CA GLU A 81 4.59 -3.15 12.63
C GLU A 81 3.40 -2.18 12.57
N ILE A 82 2.95 -1.80 11.37
CA ILE A 82 1.76 -0.96 11.17
C ILE A 82 0.52 -1.63 11.76
N GLN A 83 0.30 -2.92 11.50
CA GLN A 83 -0.86 -3.67 12.03
C GLN A 83 -0.85 -3.77 13.56
N LEU A 84 0.34 -3.85 14.16
CA LEU A 84 0.52 -3.83 15.61
C LEU A 84 0.43 -2.41 16.21
N GLY A 85 0.25 -1.38 15.39
CA GLY A 85 0.25 0.03 15.82
C GLY A 85 1.63 0.55 16.23
N GLN A 86 2.70 -0.17 15.89
CA GLN A 86 4.09 0.17 16.18
C GLN A 86 4.68 1.08 15.10
N VAL A 87 4.00 2.20 14.88
CA VAL A 87 4.38 3.21 13.88
C VAL A 87 5.38 4.21 14.45
N ARG A 88 6.34 4.63 13.64
CA ARG A 88 7.42 5.56 14.01
C ARG A 88 7.09 7.01 13.66
N THR A 89 6.11 7.23 12.80
CA THR A 89 5.58 8.54 12.42
C THR A 89 4.23 8.80 13.07
N SER A 90 3.87 10.08 13.19
CA SER A 90 2.59 10.47 13.79
C SER A 90 1.48 10.39 12.75
N TRP A 91 0.64 9.37 12.87
CA TRP A 91 -0.51 9.19 12.00
C TRP A 91 -1.68 10.03 12.53
N THR A 92 -2.03 11.09 11.81
CA THR A 92 -3.26 11.85 12.08
C THR A 92 -4.31 11.37 11.11
N ILE A 93 -5.37 10.74 11.63
CA ILE A 93 -6.49 10.18 10.85
C ILE A 93 -7.72 11.07 11.03
#